data_AF-A0A0S8CFA3-F1
#
_entry.id   AF-A0A0S8CFA3-F1
#
_cell.length_a   1.000
_cell.length_b   1.000
_cell.length_c   1.000
_cell.angle_alpha   90.00
_cell.angle_beta   90.00
_cell.angle_gamma   90.00
#
_symmetry.space_group_name_H-M   'P 1'
#
loop_
_entity.id
_entity.type
_entity.pdbx_description
1 polymer ?
#
loop_
_entity_poly.entity_id
_entity_poly.type
_entity_poly.pdbx_seq_one_letter_code
_entity_poly.pdbx_strand_id
1 'polypeptide(L)'
;MLTMDTPVGYPMQKRTAKTWSAVGVALVAIAADFYLESFRLRVLFTGASVLILFLLARGDRTSLGLVVRLRPSYRYWMKVTLGIAAAVGGFCIVASLLLRMIGIRIPIPATPLEQILPVLGSYCISAPVLEEALYRLLLCVALVRIAGPWWTIFASGALFAALHFVWGNASPDNFIAGYFLAWAFLKSGSILT
;
A
#
# COMPACT_ATOMS: atom_id res chain seq x y z
N MET A 1 -20.13 -15.83 -1.65
CA MET A 1 -19.39 -14.55 -1.69
C MET A 1 -18.69 -14.38 -0.35
N LEU A 2 -17.35 -14.41 -0.29
CA LEU A 2 -16.63 -14.24 0.97
C LEU A 2 -16.75 -12.78 1.42
N THR A 3 -17.58 -12.51 2.43
CA THR A 3 -17.66 -11.19 3.05
C THR A 3 -16.39 -10.94 3.86
N MET A 4 -15.66 -9.88 3.52
CA MET A 4 -14.55 -9.41 4.36
C MET A 4 -15.14 -8.52 5.45
N ASP A 5 -15.42 -9.11 6.61
CA ASP A 5 -15.84 -8.36 7.79
C ASP A 5 -14.64 -7.59 8.36
N THR A 6 -14.55 -6.31 7.99
CA THR A 6 -13.50 -5.40 8.47
C THR A 6 -14.10 -4.20 9.20
N PRO A 7 -13.54 -3.80 10.37
CA PRO A 7 -13.97 -2.59 11.07
C PRO A 7 -13.55 -1.31 10.33
N VAL A 8 -12.66 -1.43 9.33
CA VAL A 8 -12.08 -0.29 8.61
C VAL A 8 -13.17 0.55 7.92
N GLY A 9 -13.19 1.86 8.18
CA GLY A 9 -14.14 2.83 7.64
C GLY A 9 -15.53 2.85 8.28
N TYR A 10 -15.85 1.98 9.25
CA TYR A 10 -17.23 1.81 9.75
C TYR A 10 -17.90 3.10 10.31
N PRO A 11 -17.23 3.93 11.12
CA PRO A 11 -17.81 5.16 11.67
C PRO A 11 -18.15 6.21 10.61
N MET A 12 -17.50 6.17 9.44
CA MET A 12 -17.73 7.13 8.37
C MET A 12 -19.05 6.87 7.63
N GLN A 13 -19.60 5.66 7.72
CA GLN A 13 -20.81 5.26 6.99
C GLN A 13 -22.07 6.03 7.41
N LYS A 14 -22.11 6.55 8.65
CA LYS A 14 -23.29 7.27 9.16
C LYS A 14 -23.49 8.65 8.54
N ARG A 15 -22.51 9.20 7.81
CA ARG A 15 -22.57 10.56 7.26
C ARG A 15 -21.90 10.62 5.89
N THR A 16 -22.68 10.49 4.82
CA THR A 16 -22.25 10.50 3.42
C THR A 16 -21.27 11.63 3.09
N ALA A 17 -21.53 12.85 3.59
CA ALA A 17 -20.64 14.00 3.38
C ALA A 17 -19.21 13.76 3.90
N LYS A 18 -19.06 13.15 5.09
CA LYS A 18 -17.74 12.85 5.66
C LYS A 18 -16.99 11.81 4.85
N THR A 19 -17.69 10.80 4.34
CA THR A 19 -17.09 9.75 3.51
C THR A 19 -16.53 10.35 2.22
N TRP A 20 -17.30 11.22 1.56
CA TRP A 20 -16.82 11.92 0.36
C TRP A 20 -15.69 12.90 0.66
N SER A 21 -15.72 13.61 1.80
CA SER A 21 -14.58 14.44 2.22
C SER A 21 -13.32 13.60 2.42
N ALA A 22 -13.43 12.42 3.04
CA ALA A 22 -12.29 11.52 3.23
C ALA A 22 -11.72 11.04 1.87
N VAL A 23 -12.58 10.71 0.90
CA VAL A 23 -12.13 10.37 -0.46
C VAL A 23 -11.44 11.56 -1.12
N GLY A 24 -12.01 12.77 -1.02
CA GLY A 24 -11.38 13.97 -1.55
C GLY A 24 -9.98 14.19 -0.99
N VAL A 25 -9.81 14.07 0.33
CA VAL A 25 -8.51 14.17 1.00
C VAL A 25 -7.54 13.11 0.49
N ALA A 26 -7.98 11.85 0.37
CA ALA A 26 -7.14 10.76 -0.12
C ALA A 26 -6.69 11.00 -1.58
N LEU A 27 -7.60 11.41 -2.46
CA LEU A 27 -7.30 11.68 -3.87
C LEU A 27 -6.33 12.85 -4.03
N VAL A 28 -6.51 13.92 -3.25
CA VAL A 28 -5.58 15.07 -3.26
C VAL A 28 -4.20 14.67 -2.76
N ALA A 29 -4.11 13.85 -1.70
CA ALA A 29 -2.83 13.35 -1.18
C ALA A 29 -2.11 12.46 -2.20
N ILE A 30 -2.83 11.56 -2.87
CA ILE A 30 -2.26 10.72 -3.93
C ILE A 30 -1.81 11.59 -5.10
N ALA A 31 -2.63 12.52 -5.57
CA ALA A 31 -2.24 13.43 -6.65
C ALA A 31 -0.96 14.19 -6.27
N ALA A 32 -0.87 14.74 -5.05
CA ALA A 32 0.33 15.38 -4.56
C ALA A 32 1.56 14.44 -4.57
N ASP A 33 1.39 13.16 -4.23
CA ASP A 33 2.45 12.15 -4.28
C ASP A 33 3.00 11.90 -5.71
N PHE A 34 2.16 12.04 -6.74
CA PHE A 34 2.57 11.94 -8.14
C PHE A 34 3.36 13.17 -8.63
N TYR A 35 3.11 14.36 -8.08
CA TYR A 35 3.69 15.61 -8.58
C TYR A 35 4.83 16.17 -7.70
N LEU A 36 4.87 15.86 -6.41
CA LEU A 36 5.87 16.40 -5.50
C LEU A 36 7.17 15.60 -5.58
N GLU A 37 8.22 16.21 -6.11
CA GLU A 37 9.54 15.57 -6.16
C GLU A 37 10.21 15.47 -4.78
N SER A 38 9.94 16.43 -3.90
CA SER A 38 10.54 16.49 -2.57
C SER A 38 9.90 15.50 -1.62
N PHE A 39 10.68 14.51 -1.16
CA PHE A 39 10.25 13.56 -0.14
C PHE A 39 9.74 14.25 1.14
N ARG A 40 10.37 15.36 1.56
CA ARG A 40 9.93 16.12 2.74
C ARG A 40 8.53 16.70 2.58
N LEU A 41 8.22 17.25 1.40
CA LEU A 41 6.90 17.78 1.10
C LEU A 41 5.86 16.67 1.02
N ARG A 42 6.21 15.51 0.42
CA ARG A 42 5.34 14.32 0.38
C ARG A 42 4.98 13.86 1.80
N VAL A 43 5.98 13.72 2.69
CA VAL A 43 5.76 13.34 4.10
C VAL A 43 4.87 14.35 4.82
N LEU A 44 5.13 15.66 4.65
CA LEU A 44 4.33 16.70 5.30
C LEU A 44 2.86 16.66 4.82
N PHE A 45 2.65 16.53 3.51
CA PHE A 45 1.33 16.52 2.91
C PHE A 45 0.53 15.26 3.29
N THR A 46 1.18 14.10 3.26
CA THR A 46 0.58 12.84 3.72
C THR A 46 0.27 12.90 5.22
N GLY A 47 1.19 13.42 6.04
CA GLY A 47 0.97 13.59 7.48
C GLY A 47 -0.23 14.49 7.79
N ALA A 48 -0.34 15.63 7.11
CA ALA A 48 -1.50 16.53 7.23
C ALA A 48 -2.81 15.84 6.79
N SER A 49 -2.77 15.07 5.70
CA SER A 49 -3.93 14.33 5.19
C SER A 49 -4.38 13.24 6.16
N VAL A 50 -3.44 12.49 6.76
CA VAL A 50 -3.73 11.49 7.79
C VAL A 50 -4.33 12.14 9.02
N LEU A 51 -3.83 13.30 9.44
CA LEU A 51 -4.42 14.07 10.55
C LEU A 51 -5.87 14.48 10.24
N ILE A 52 -6.15 14.99 9.04
CA ILE A 52 -7.53 15.34 8.63
C ILE A 52 -8.42 14.09 8.65
N LEU A 53 -7.95 12.96 8.11
CA LEU A 53 -8.71 11.71 8.14
C LEU A 53 -9.00 11.26 9.59
N PHE A 54 -8.00 11.39 10.48
CA PHE A 54 -8.14 11.08 11.89
C PHE A 54 -9.22 11.95 12.57
N LEU A 55 -9.24 13.24 12.27
CA LEU A 55 -10.27 14.17 12.74
C LEU A 55 -11.66 13.83 12.18
N LEU A 56 -11.75 13.48 10.89
CA LEU A 56 -13.01 13.04 10.26
C LEU A 56 -13.59 11.79 10.93
N ALA A 57 -12.70 10.84 11.29
CA ALA A 57 -12.97 9.63 12.05
C ALA A 57 -13.19 9.87 13.55
N ARG A 58 -13.12 11.11 14.04
CA ARG A 58 -13.26 11.48 15.47
C ARG A 58 -12.27 10.73 16.37
N GLY A 59 -11.09 10.44 15.84
CA GLY A 59 -10.04 9.72 16.55
C GLY A 59 -10.30 8.22 16.78
N ASP A 60 -11.28 7.60 16.10
CA ASP A 60 -11.48 6.15 16.16
C ASP A 60 -10.35 5.42 15.41
N ARG A 61 -9.29 5.11 16.15
CA ARG A 61 -8.12 4.36 15.68
C ARG A 61 -8.48 3.01 15.07
N THR A 62 -9.49 2.34 15.60
CA THR A 62 -9.90 1.00 15.12
C THR A 62 -10.45 1.08 13.71
N SER A 63 -11.25 2.11 13.42
CA SER A 63 -11.79 2.33 12.08
C SER A 63 -10.76 2.71 11.03
N LEU A 64 -9.60 3.21 11.45
CA LEU A 64 -8.50 3.57 10.57
C LEU A 64 -7.50 2.42 10.38
N GLY A 65 -7.68 1.30 11.10
CA GLY A 65 -6.70 0.21 11.13
C GLY A 65 -5.44 0.54 11.93
N LEU A 66 -5.48 1.56 12.79
CA LEU A 66 -4.39 1.94 13.70
C LEU A 66 -4.45 1.10 14.99
N VAL A 67 -4.39 -0.22 14.83
CA VAL A 67 -4.45 -1.19 15.93
C VAL A 67 -3.25 -2.11 15.90
N VAL A 68 -2.66 -2.35 17.06
CA VAL A 68 -1.56 -3.33 17.20
C VAL A 68 -2.19 -4.70 17.39
N ARG A 69 -2.69 -5.29 16.31
CA ARG A 69 -3.27 -6.64 16.34
C ARG A 69 -3.03 -7.39 15.04
N LEU A 70 -2.31 -8.50 15.14
CA LEU A 70 -2.14 -9.46 14.04
C LEU A 70 -3.37 -10.37 13.96
N ARG A 71 -4.32 -10.02 13.08
CA ARG A 71 -5.42 -10.91 12.65
C ARG A 71 -5.18 -11.37 11.21
N PRO A 72 -5.54 -12.61 10.82
CA PRO A 72 -6.17 -13.65 11.65
C PRO A 72 -5.23 -14.28 12.69
N SER A 73 -3.99 -14.64 12.32
CA SER A 73 -2.96 -15.14 13.25
C SER A 73 -1.57 -15.01 12.62
N TYR A 74 -0.53 -14.99 13.44
CA TYR A 74 0.86 -14.97 12.95
C TYR A 74 1.18 -16.16 12.01
N ARG A 75 0.75 -17.37 12.38
CA ARG A 75 0.96 -18.57 11.55
C ARG A 75 0.28 -18.47 10.18
N TYR A 76 -0.88 -17.82 10.13
CA TYR A 76 -1.57 -17.56 8.87
C TYR A 76 -0.73 -16.64 7.98
N TRP A 77 -0.27 -15.50 8.52
CA TRP A 77 0.56 -14.56 7.78
C TRP A 77 1.87 -15.17 7.32
N MET A 78 2.55 -15.95 8.16
CA MET A 78 3.73 -16.72 7.74
C MET A 78 3.44 -17.59 6.51
N LYS A 79 2.36 -18.37 6.51
CA LYS A 79 2.01 -19.25 5.38
C LYS A 79 1.70 -18.45 4.13
N VAL A 80 0.96 -17.35 4.26
CA VAL A 80 0.62 -16.47 3.14
C VAL A 80 1.86 -15.81 2.57
N THR A 81 2.71 -15.22 3.41
CA THR A 81 3.97 -14.58 3.01
C THR A 81 4.90 -15.59 2.33
N LEU A 82 5.06 -16.80 2.89
CA LEU A 82 5.85 -17.86 2.26
C LEU A 82 5.27 -18.30 0.91
N GLY A 83 3.95 -18.45 0.82
CA GLY A 83 3.28 -18.81 -0.42
C GLY A 83 3.48 -17.77 -1.53
N ILE A 84 3.37 -16.48 -1.19
CA ILE A 84 3.59 -15.37 -2.12
C ILE A 84 5.05 -15.26 -2.49
N ALA A 85 5.97 -15.34 -1.53
CA ALA A 85 7.40 -15.32 -1.79
C ALA A 85 7.83 -16.47 -2.71
N ALA A 86 7.28 -17.68 -2.51
CA ALA A 86 7.52 -18.82 -3.38
C ALA A 86 6.94 -18.60 -4.80
N ALA A 87 5.73 -18.05 -4.90
CA ALA A 87 5.10 -17.78 -6.20
C ALA A 87 5.85 -16.69 -7.00
N VAL A 88 6.15 -15.55 -6.36
CA VAL A 88 6.89 -14.43 -6.97
C VAL A 88 8.32 -14.87 -7.29
N GLY A 89 9.01 -15.53 -6.35
CA GLY A 89 10.36 -16.04 -6.55
C GLY A 89 10.42 -17.05 -7.70
N GLY A 90 9.49 -18.00 -7.74
CA GLY A 90 9.37 -18.97 -8.83
C GLY A 90 9.12 -18.29 -10.18
N PHE A 91 8.19 -17.34 -10.24
CA PHE A 91 7.94 -16.54 -11.45
C PHE A 91 9.19 -15.79 -11.91
N CYS A 92 9.87 -15.08 -11.01
CA CYS A 92 11.09 -14.34 -11.32
C CYS A 92 12.22 -15.25 -11.83
N ILE A 93 12.40 -16.43 -11.23
CA ILE A 93 13.37 -17.43 -11.69
C ILE A 93 13.03 -17.89 -13.12
N VAL A 94 11.78 -18.30 -13.36
CA VAL A 94 11.34 -18.77 -14.69
C VAL A 94 11.47 -17.67 -15.73
N ALA A 95 10.98 -16.46 -15.45
CA ALA A 95 11.07 -15.32 -16.35
C ALA A 95 12.54 -14.97 -16.67
N SER A 96 13.41 -14.95 -15.66
CA SER A 96 14.84 -14.69 -15.86
C SER A 96 15.53 -15.75 -16.70
N LEU A 97 15.19 -17.03 -16.51
CA LEU A 97 15.70 -18.12 -17.33
C LEU A 97 15.25 -18.00 -18.79
N LEU A 98 13.97 -17.70 -19.04
CA LEU A 98 13.43 -17.49 -20.38
C LEU A 98 14.10 -16.30 -21.07
N LEU A 99 14.20 -15.15 -20.39
CA LEU A 99 14.90 -13.97 -20.91
C LEU A 99 16.36 -14.27 -21.25
N ARG A 100 17.05 -15.03 -20.39
CA ARG A 100 18.42 -15.47 -20.64
C ARG A 100 18.52 -16.39 -21.87
N MET A 101 17.57 -17.31 -22.05
CA MET A 101 17.54 -18.22 -23.20
C MET A 101 17.36 -17.47 -24.53
N ILE A 102 16.64 -16.35 -24.54
CA ILE A 102 16.46 -15.50 -25.73
C ILE A 102 17.53 -14.38 -25.85
N GLY A 103 18.59 -14.43 -25.03
CA GLY A 103 19.72 -13.52 -25.10
C GLY A 103 19.50 -12.13 -24.47
N ILE A 104 18.37 -11.91 -23.79
CA ILE A 104 18.08 -10.67 -23.07
C ILE A 104 18.80 -10.70 -21.71
N ARG A 105 19.67 -9.73 -21.46
CA ARG A 105 20.33 -9.54 -20.17
C ARG A 105 19.53 -8.56 -19.32
N ILE A 106 19.17 -8.96 -18.11
CA ILE A 106 18.53 -8.09 -17.13
C ILE A 106 19.64 -7.26 -16.46
N PRO A 107 19.66 -5.93 -16.57
CA PRO A 107 20.59 -5.11 -15.82
C PRO A 107 20.27 -5.22 -14.33
N ILE A 108 21.29 -5.55 -13.52
CA ILE A 108 21.18 -5.53 -12.07
C ILE A 108 21.91 -4.26 -11.59
N PRO A 109 21.18 -3.21 -11.18
CA PRO A 109 21.82 -2.03 -10.64
C PRO A 109 22.55 -2.40 -9.35
N ALA A 110 23.86 -2.17 -9.31
CA ALA A 110 24.65 -2.34 -8.11
C ALA A 110 24.61 -1.04 -7.29
N THR A 111 24.24 -1.14 -6.01
CA THR A 111 24.37 -0.02 -5.07
C THR A 111 25.77 -0.05 -4.46
N PRO A 112 26.54 1.07 -4.49
CA PRO A 112 27.84 1.13 -3.84
C PRO A 112 27.73 0.85 -2.33
N LEU A 113 28.76 0.21 -1.76
CA LEU A 113 28.72 -0.27 -0.37
C LEU A 113 28.46 0.88 0.63
N GLU A 114 29.06 2.04 0.37
CA GLU A 114 28.92 3.27 1.15
C GLU A 114 27.50 3.86 1.13
N GLN A 115 26.67 3.47 0.16
CA GLN A 115 25.28 3.93 0.04
C GLN A 115 24.26 2.91 0.57
N ILE A 116 24.68 1.71 0.98
CA ILE A 116 23.76 0.63 1.38
C ILE A 116 22.85 1.06 2.54
N LEU A 117 23.42 1.60 3.62
CA LEU A 117 22.64 1.96 4.81
C LEU A 117 21.57 3.04 4.53
N PRO A 118 21.88 4.18 3.89
CA PRO A 118 20.87 5.18 3.56
C PRO A 118 19.83 4.66 2.55
N VAL A 119 20.24 3.85 1.58
CA VAL A 119 19.31 3.23 0.62
C VAL A 119 18.36 2.26 1.33
N LEU A 120 18.86 1.41 2.23
CA LEU A 120 18.03 0.52 3.05
C LEU A 120 17.06 1.29 3.94
N GLY A 121 17.52 2.37 4.60
CA GLY A 121 16.63 3.22 5.40
C GLY A 121 15.50 3.82 4.57
N SER A 122 15.83 4.30 3.36
CA SER A 122 14.84 4.84 2.44
C SER A 122 13.85 3.76 1.98
N TYR A 123 14.33 2.61 1.53
CA TYR A 123 13.51 1.58 0.85
C TYR A 123 12.77 0.67 1.82
N CYS A 124 13.28 0.47 3.03
CA CYS A 124 12.67 -0.44 4.01
C CYS A 124 11.88 0.29 5.11
N ILE A 125 12.07 1.60 5.26
CA ILE A 125 11.38 2.38 6.31
C ILE A 125 10.64 3.56 5.70
N SER A 126 11.36 4.51 5.11
CA SER A 126 10.77 5.80 4.73
C SER A 126 9.72 5.68 3.63
N ALA A 127 10.02 4.95 2.55
CA ALA A 127 9.08 4.73 1.45
C ALA A 127 7.90 3.84 1.89
N PRO A 128 8.09 2.67 2.53
CA PRO A 128 6.97 1.86 3.01
C PRO A 128 6.04 2.61 3.97
N VAL A 129 6.56 3.41 4.90
CA VAL A 129 5.73 4.19 5.83
C VAL A 129 4.87 5.21 5.07
N LEU A 130 5.44 5.91 4.09
CA LEU A 130 4.71 6.87 3.27
C LEU A 130 3.63 6.17 2.43
N GLU A 131 3.97 5.06 1.80
CA GLU A 131 3.09 4.27 0.94
C GLU A 131 1.93 3.64 1.73
N GLU A 132 2.21 3.05 2.89
CA GLU A 132 1.19 2.51 3.78
C GLU A 132 0.23 3.62 4.25
N ALA A 133 0.75 4.80 4.58
CA ALA A 133 -0.09 5.95 4.94
C ALA A 133 -0.99 6.41 3.79
N LEU A 134 -0.48 6.51 2.56
CA LEU A 134 -1.27 6.96 1.41
C LEU A 134 -2.29 5.91 0.95
N TYR A 135 -1.83 4.70 0.69
CA TYR A 135 -2.64 3.72 -0.02
C TYR A 135 -3.51 2.89 0.92
N ARG A 136 -3.10 2.67 2.17
CA ARG A 136 -3.84 1.84 3.13
C ARG A 136 -4.61 2.72 4.09
N LEU A 137 -3.94 3.67 4.77
CA LEU A 137 -4.65 4.55 5.70
C LEU A 137 -5.55 5.56 4.99
N LEU A 138 -5.10 6.28 3.96
CA LEU A 138 -5.94 7.28 3.30
C LEU A 138 -6.92 6.64 2.32
N LEU A 139 -6.41 5.99 1.27
CA LEU A 139 -7.24 5.49 0.19
C LEU A 139 -8.16 4.35 0.62
N CYS A 140 -7.62 3.28 1.22
CA CYS A 140 -8.45 2.12 1.56
C CYS A 140 -9.53 2.47 2.59
N VAL A 141 -9.20 3.23 3.64
CA VAL A 141 -10.19 3.65 4.65
C VAL A 141 -11.30 4.50 4.04
N ALA A 142 -10.95 5.46 3.19
CA ALA A 142 -11.93 6.35 2.57
C ALA A 142 -12.83 5.62 1.57
N LEU A 143 -12.25 4.72 0.77
CA LEU A 143 -12.92 4.13 -0.39
C LEU A 143 -13.75 2.88 -0.03
N VAL A 144 -13.34 2.08 0.96
CA VAL A 144 -13.95 0.76 1.26
C VAL A 144 -15.44 0.83 1.55
N ARG A 145 -15.94 1.96 2.08
CA ARG A 145 -17.36 2.13 2.39
C ARG A 145 -18.22 2.59 1.23
N ILE A 146 -17.60 3.11 0.17
CA ILE A 146 -18.31 3.55 -1.04
C ILE A 146 -18.26 2.44 -2.08
N ALA A 147 -17.07 1.91 -2.34
CA ALA A 147 -16.84 0.96 -3.43
C ALA A 147 -16.85 -0.51 -2.97
N GLY A 148 -16.75 -0.77 -1.66
CA GLY A 148 -16.58 -2.12 -1.14
C GLY A 148 -15.14 -2.64 -1.26
N PRO A 149 -14.83 -3.78 -0.60
CA PRO A 149 -13.45 -4.23 -0.41
C PRO A 149 -12.73 -4.55 -1.71
N TRP A 150 -13.39 -5.22 -2.66
CA TRP A 150 -12.74 -5.65 -3.89
C TRP A 150 -12.36 -4.48 -4.81
N TRP A 151 -13.25 -3.50 -4.96
CA TRP A 151 -12.94 -2.30 -5.75
C TRP A 151 -11.90 -1.42 -5.07
N THR A 152 -11.88 -1.39 -3.74
CA THR A 152 -10.82 -0.70 -2.98
C THR A 152 -9.46 -1.37 -3.17
N ILE A 153 -9.38 -2.70 -3.10
CA ILE A 153 -8.15 -3.45 -3.38
C ILE A 153 -7.68 -3.16 -4.81
N PHE A 154 -8.60 -3.20 -5.77
CA PHE A 154 -8.30 -2.92 -7.16
C PHE A 154 -7.72 -1.51 -7.35
N ALA A 155 -8.41 -0.49 -6.86
CA ALA A 155 -7.98 0.90 -6.96
C ALA A 155 -6.63 1.16 -6.27
N SER A 156 -6.45 0.60 -5.06
CA SER A 156 -5.19 0.74 -4.33
C SER A 156 -4.02 0.08 -5.06
N GLY A 157 -4.19 -1.16 -5.54
CA GLY A 157 -3.13 -1.85 -6.27
C GLY A 157 -2.79 -1.18 -7.60
N ALA A 158 -3.80 -0.72 -8.34
CA ALA A 158 -3.61 -0.02 -9.61
C ALA A 158 -2.88 1.32 -9.43
N LEU A 159 -3.28 2.15 -8.45
CA LEU A 159 -2.63 3.43 -8.17
C LEU A 159 -1.20 3.24 -7.65
N PHE A 160 -0.98 2.25 -6.79
CA PHE A 160 0.36 1.91 -6.29
C PHE A 160 1.30 1.52 -7.43
N ALA A 161 0.86 0.65 -8.35
CA ALA A 161 1.65 0.27 -9.52
C ALA A 161 1.87 1.43 -10.50
N ALA A 162 0.84 2.27 -10.72
CA ALA A 162 0.94 3.44 -11.56
C ALA A 162 1.96 4.46 -11.03
N LEU A 163 2.03 4.66 -9.71
CA LEU A 163 3.06 5.49 -9.09
C LEU A 163 4.45 4.98 -9.47
N HIS A 164 4.71 3.70 -9.26
CA HIS A 164 6.00 3.09 -9.57
C HIS A 164 6.37 3.19 -11.05
N PHE A 165 5.38 3.11 -11.95
CA PHE A 165 5.58 3.35 -13.37
C PHE A 165 6.03 4.80 -13.64
N VAL A 166 5.35 5.80 -13.06
CA VAL A 166 5.68 7.22 -13.21
C VAL A 166 7.08 7.55 -12.68
N TRP A 167 7.48 6.91 -11.59
CA TRP A 167 8.81 7.09 -10.98
C TRP A 167 9.91 6.24 -11.63
N GLY A 168 9.64 5.61 -12.78
CA GLY A 168 10.64 4.87 -13.55
C GLY A 168 11.02 3.49 -12.99
N ASN A 169 10.24 2.96 -12.05
CA ASN A 169 10.41 1.62 -11.48
C ASN A 169 9.23 0.71 -11.86
N ALA A 170 8.99 0.54 -13.16
CA ALA A 170 7.89 -0.26 -13.67
C ALA A 170 8.21 -1.78 -13.57
N SER A 171 8.04 -2.35 -12.38
CA SER A 171 8.24 -3.79 -12.13
C SER A 171 6.92 -4.53 -11.86
N PRO A 172 6.76 -5.79 -12.33
CA PRO A 172 5.53 -6.55 -12.15
C PRO A 172 5.24 -6.88 -10.68
N ASP A 173 6.26 -6.94 -9.83
CA ASP A 173 6.12 -7.10 -8.39
C ASP A 173 5.41 -5.92 -7.72
N ASN A 174 5.45 -4.70 -8.28
CA ASN A 174 4.70 -3.56 -7.73
C ASN A 174 3.18 -3.76 -7.85
N PHE A 175 2.69 -4.41 -8.91
CA PHE A 175 1.28 -4.78 -9.00
C PHE A 175 0.92 -5.79 -7.92
N ILE A 176 1.70 -6.87 -7.81
CA ILE A 176 1.45 -7.95 -6.85
C ILE A 176 1.47 -7.39 -5.42
N ALA A 177 2.49 -6.59 -5.09
CA ALA A 177 2.65 -5.93 -3.79
C ALA A 177 1.46 -4.99 -3.51
N GLY A 178 1.10 -4.12 -4.45
CA GLY A 178 -0.01 -3.18 -4.28
C GLY A 178 -1.35 -3.86 -3.99
N TYR A 179 -1.71 -4.90 -4.75
CA TYR A 179 -2.95 -5.65 -4.52
C TYR A 179 -2.88 -6.46 -3.22
N PHE A 180 -1.75 -7.12 -2.96
CA PHE A 180 -1.57 -7.93 -1.77
C PHE A 180 -1.64 -7.10 -0.49
N LEU A 181 -0.94 -5.96 -0.43
CA LEU A 181 -0.89 -5.11 0.76
C LEU A 181 -2.24 -4.47 1.05
N ALA A 182 -2.99 -4.05 0.02
CA ALA A 182 -4.37 -3.59 0.17
C ALA A 182 -5.30 -4.69 0.70
N TRP A 183 -5.21 -5.90 0.13
CA TRP A 183 -5.95 -7.06 0.63
C TRP A 183 -5.59 -7.38 2.07
N ALA A 184 -4.29 -7.38 2.39
CA ALA A 184 -3.76 -7.71 3.70
C ALA A 184 -4.26 -6.73 4.75
N PHE A 185 -4.18 -5.42 4.46
CA PHE A 185 -4.72 -4.35 5.30
C PHE A 185 -6.21 -4.51 5.58
N LEU A 186 -7.03 -4.73 4.54
CA LEU A 186 -8.47 -4.91 4.73
C LEU A 186 -8.80 -6.20 5.49
N LYS A 187 -8.03 -7.28 5.24
CA LYS A 187 -8.21 -8.58 5.88
C LYS A 187 -7.81 -8.59 7.35
N SER A 188 -6.72 -7.92 7.70
CA SER A 188 -6.22 -7.81 9.07
C SER A 188 -6.97 -6.74 9.87
N GLY A 189 -7.41 -5.68 9.19
CA GLY A 189 -7.89 -4.44 9.81
C GLY A 189 -6.78 -3.68 10.54
N SER A 190 -5.52 -3.84 10.11
CA SER A 190 -4.33 -3.30 10.77
C SER A 190 -3.32 -2.80 9.75
N ILE A 191 -2.67 -1.67 10.04
CA ILE A 191 -1.54 -1.16 9.24
C ILE A 191 -0.24 -1.95 9.46
N LEU A 192 -0.18 -2.78 10.51
CA LEU A 192 1.00 -3.56 10.89
C LEU A 192 0.93 -5.02 10.39
N THR A 193 0.41 -5.24 9.18
CA THR A 193 0.15 -6.59 8.66
C THR A 193 1.40 -7.23 8.07
#